data_AF-A0A0L0G0B7-F1
#
_entry.id   AF-A0A0L0G0B7-F1
#
_cell.length_a   1.000
_cell.length_b   1.000
_cell.length_c   1.000
_cell.angle_alpha   90.00
_cell.angle_beta   90.00
_cell.angle_gamma   90.00
#
_symmetry.space_group_name_H-M   'P 1'
#
loop_
_entity.id
_entity.type
_entity.pdbx_description
1 polymer ?
#
loop_
_entity_poly.entity_id
_entity_poly.type
_entity_poly.pdbx_seq_one_letter_code
_entity_poly.pdbx_strand_id
1 'polypeptide(L)'
;MLAVYGRTIAVQRTLPLRQHATQVKASLQSRGMMLWVTNIFNRMDHSQLHNEGPDKTASDFVLRMGGLAKICETPTTPEKDYSNWLMQPSDYPKYVRTGMSLREVNLDKVTVTDMGMEHFRNLSGLMSISLKSCKYITDEGMDYLLEGNPVLRTIDISDTNVTPAKRDSLKKLNGVTVISD
;
A
#
# COMPACT_ATOMS: atom_id res chain seq x y z
N MET A 1 -68.86 -6.84 -11.08
CA MET A 1 -67.76 -7.56 -10.39
C MET A 1 -66.77 -8.06 -11.44
N LEU A 2 -65.47 -7.95 -11.16
CA LEU A 2 -64.34 -8.78 -11.66
C LEU A 2 -64.31 -9.11 -13.18
N ALA A 3 -63.41 -8.60 -14.04
CA ALA A 3 -61.97 -8.28 -13.95
C ALA A 3 -61.01 -9.50 -13.99
N VAL A 4 -60.71 -9.95 -15.21
CA VAL A 4 -59.45 -10.55 -15.74
C VAL A 4 -59.55 -10.48 -17.28
N TYR A 5 -58.49 -10.50 -18.10
CA TYR A 5 -57.04 -10.64 -17.87
C TYR A 5 -56.29 -9.82 -18.95
N GLY A 6 -55.07 -9.34 -18.68
CA GLY A 6 -54.21 -8.72 -19.70
C GLY A 6 -52.74 -8.63 -19.24
N ARG A 7 -51.88 -9.52 -19.75
CA ARG A 7 -50.43 -9.49 -19.44
C ARG A 7 -49.69 -8.63 -20.46
N THR A 8 -49.27 -7.44 -20.05
CA THR A 8 -48.39 -6.58 -20.86
C THR A 8 -46.95 -7.10 -20.79
N ILE A 9 -46.35 -7.40 -21.95
CA ILE A 9 -44.92 -7.71 -22.04
C ILE A 9 -44.14 -6.41 -21.77
N ALA A 10 -43.35 -6.38 -20.70
CA ALA A 10 -42.50 -5.26 -20.39
C ALA A 10 -41.33 -5.20 -21.39
N VAL A 11 -41.43 -4.32 -22.38
CA VAL A 11 -40.32 -4.01 -23.29
C VAL A 11 -39.14 -3.50 -22.46
N GLN A 12 -38.02 -4.23 -22.47
CA GLN A 12 -36.76 -3.73 -21.93
C GLN A 12 -36.38 -2.48 -22.71
N ARG A 13 -36.51 -1.31 -22.07
CA ARG A 13 -36.04 -0.03 -22.61
C ARG A 13 -34.51 -0.06 -22.65
N THR A 14 -33.95 -0.39 -23.82
CA THR A 14 -32.56 -0.14 -24.12
C THR A 14 -32.29 1.36 -23.95
N LEU A 15 -31.41 1.72 -23.01
CA LEU A 15 -31.04 3.12 -22.82
C LEU A 15 -30.38 3.64 -24.10
N PRO A 16 -30.72 4.86 -24.57
CA PRO A 16 -30.18 5.37 -25.83
C PRO A 16 -28.65 5.48 -25.74
N LEU A 17 -27.96 5.06 -26.80
CA LEU A 17 -26.49 4.97 -26.88
C LEU A 17 -25.76 6.25 -26.37
N ARG A 18 -26.39 7.42 -26.52
CA ARG A 18 -25.89 8.72 -26.04
C ARG A 18 -25.79 8.82 -24.51
N GLN A 19 -26.67 8.17 -23.75
CA GLN A 19 -26.59 8.11 -22.28
C GLN A 19 -25.47 7.18 -21.83
N HIS A 20 -25.34 5.99 -22.43
CA HIS A 20 -24.21 5.09 -22.19
C HIS A 20 -22.85 5.78 -22.48
N ALA A 21 -22.71 6.46 -23.63
CA ALA A 21 -21.49 7.18 -23.96
C ALA A 21 -21.16 8.30 -22.95
N THR A 22 -22.16 8.98 -22.39
CA THR A 22 -21.97 10.03 -21.38
C THR A 22 -21.58 9.44 -20.03
N GLN A 23 -22.23 8.36 -19.60
CA GLN A 23 -21.92 7.66 -18.35
C GLN A 23 -20.54 6.98 -18.39
N VAL A 24 -20.15 6.43 -19.55
CA VAL A 24 -18.80 5.88 -19.79
C VAL A 24 -17.74 6.99 -19.82
N LYS A 25 -18.01 8.15 -20.45
CA LYS A 25 -17.07 9.29 -20.38
C LYS A 25 -16.92 9.82 -18.95
N ALA A 26 -18.00 9.92 -18.19
CA ALA A 26 -17.95 10.32 -16.78
C ALA A 26 -17.17 9.29 -15.92
N SER A 27 -17.35 7.98 -16.16
CA SER A 27 -16.59 6.94 -15.46
C SER A 27 -15.11 6.88 -15.87
N LEU A 28 -14.78 7.29 -17.10
CA LEU A 28 -13.39 7.44 -17.55
C LEU A 28 -12.73 8.71 -16.99
N GLN A 29 -13.46 9.82 -16.90
CA GLN A 29 -12.97 11.04 -16.23
C GLN A 29 -12.79 10.83 -14.72
N SER A 30 -13.71 10.14 -14.04
CA SER A 30 -13.56 9.82 -12.63
C SER A 30 -12.43 8.79 -12.40
N ARG A 31 -12.24 7.81 -13.29
CA ARG A 31 -11.06 6.95 -13.30
C ARG A 31 -9.76 7.73 -13.46
N GLY A 32 -9.72 8.72 -14.36
CA GLY A 32 -8.56 9.60 -14.53
C GLY A 32 -8.25 10.44 -13.28
N MET A 33 -9.28 11.02 -12.66
CA MET A 33 -9.14 11.75 -11.38
C MET A 33 -8.68 10.83 -10.25
N MET A 34 -9.31 9.67 -10.06
CA MET A 34 -8.93 8.74 -9.01
C MET A 34 -7.52 8.17 -9.21
N LEU A 35 -7.10 7.89 -10.45
CA LEU A 35 -5.74 7.48 -10.76
C LEU A 35 -4.72 8.59 -10.45
N TRP A 36 -5.04 9.84 -10.78
CA TRP A 36 -4.23 11.01 -10.44
C TRP A 36 -4.10 11.18 -8.92
N VAL A 37 -5.20 11.03 -8.16
CA VAL A 37 -5.17 11.02 -6.70
C VAL A 37 -4.27 9.90 -6.18
N THR A 38 -4.46 8.66 -6.63
CA THR A 38 -3.63 7.51 -6.23
C THR A 38 -2.14 7.78 -6.48
N ASN A 39 -1.78 8.33 -7.64
CA ASN A 39 -0.40 8.65 -7.97
C ASN A 39 0.19 9.77 -7.09
N ILE A 40 -0.61 10.76 -6.68
CA ILE A 40 -0.16 11.82 -5.76
C ILE A 40 0.11 11.25 -4.36
N PHE A 41 -0.79 10.42 -3.84
CA PHE A 41 -0.61 9.83 -2.51
C PHE A 41 0.60 8.88 -2.47
N ASN A 42 0.81 8.09 -3.54
CA ASN A 42 1.95 7.18 -3.71
C ASN A 42 3.27 7.87 -4.12
N ARG A 43 3.29 9.18 -4.40
CA ARG A 43 4.49 9.86 -4.89
C ARG A 43 5.61 9.86 -3.83
N MET A 44 6.80 9.43 -4.24
CA MET A 44 8.05 9.64 -3.52
C MET A 44 8.44 11.13 -3.57
N ASP A 45 8.84 11.69 -2.43
CA ASP A 45 9.49 13.00 -2.39
C ASP A 45 10.97 12.83 -2.06
N HIS A 46 11.81 12.86 -3.10
CA HIS A 46 13.25 12.72 -2.93
C HIS A 46 13.89 13.88 -2.14
N SER A 47 13.22 15.04 -2.02
CA SER A 47 13.70 16.12 -1.15
C SER A 47 13.48 15.78 0.32
N GLN A 48 12.36 15.12 0.67
CA GLN A 48 12.16 14.57 2.01
C GLN A 48 13.17 13.45 2.28
N LEU A 49 13.33 12.49 1.35
CA LEU A 49 14.31 11.41 1.48
C LEU A 49 15.73 11.92 1.79
N HIS A 50 16.18 12.94 1.06
CA HIS A 50 17.50 13.54 1.24
C HIS A 50 17.65 14.26 2.59
N ASN A 51 16.63 15.01 3.01
CA ASN A 51 16.70 15.85 4.21
C ASN A 51 16.42 15.07 5.51
N GLU A 52 15.63 14.01 5.43
CA GLU A 52 15.03 13.34 6.60
C GLU A 52 15.48 11.88 6.79
N GLY A 53 15.94 11.23 5.71
CA GLY A 53 16.36 9.83 5.69
C GLY A 53 15.21 8.84 5.42
N PRO A 54 15.55 7.61 4.98
CA PRO A 54 14.58 6.65 4.45
C PRO A 54 13.54 6.21 5.50
N ASP A 55 13.97 5.84 6.72
CA ASP A 55 13.05 5.36 7.76
C ASP A 55 11.96 6.38 8.13
N LYS A 56 12.29 7.69 8.14
CA LYS A 56 11.30 8.74 8.41
C LYS A 56 10.35 8.93 7.23
N THR A 57 10.87 9.10 6.01
CA THR A 57 10.03 9.28 4.81
C THR A 57 9.10 8.09 4.57
N ALA A 58 9.59 6.87 4.82
CA ALA A 58 8.80 5.63 4.76
C ALA A 58 7.69 5.59 5.81
N SER A 59 7.98 5.96 7.07
CA SER A 59 6.98 6.02 8.14
C SER A 59 5.89 7.06 7.82
N ASP A 60 6.29 8.25 7.34
CA ASP A 60 5.38 9.33 6.96
C ASP A 60 4.48 8.93 5.78
N PHE A 61 5.01 8.12 4.85
CA PHE A 61 4.23 7.49 3.80
C PHE A 61 3.22 6.47 4.34
N VAL A 62 3.64 5.52 5.19
CA VAL A 62 2.75 4.50 5.77
C VAL A 62 1.55 5.14 6.46
N LEU A 63 1.77 6.15 7.30
CA LEU A 63 0.68 6.83 8.00
C LEU A 63 -0.20 7.70 7.09
N ARG A 64 0.40 8.40 6.11
CA ARG A 64 -0.36 9.13 5.06
C ARG A 64 -1.31 8.21 4.29
N MET A 65 -0.93 6.95 4.12
CA MET A 65 -1.73 5.94 3.45
C MET A 65 -2.73 5.23 4.39
N GLY A 66 -2.73 5.56 5.69
CA GLY A 66 -3.61 4.94 6.69
C GLY A 66 -3.16 3.55 7.17
N GLY A 67 -1.91 3.19 6.91
CA GLY A 67 -1.28 1.99 7.46
C GLY A 67 -0.73 2.19 8.88
N LEU A 68 -0.13 1.14 9.43
CA LEU A 68 0.51 1.14 10.74
C LEU A 68 2.01 0.96 10.59
N ALA A 69 2.78 1.76 11.32
CA ALA A 69 4.24 1.68 11.37
C ALA A 69 4.70 1.40 12.80
N LYS A 70 5.71 0.54 12.97
CA LYS A 70 6.40 0.33 14.24
C LYS A 70 7.86 0.71 14.08
N ILE A 71 8.29 1.69 14.86
CA ILE A 71 9.65 2.24 14.83
C ILE A 71 10.34 1.98 16.17
N CYS A 72 11.66 1.83 16.15
CA CYS A 72 12.48 1.79 17.36
C CYS A 72 13.55 2.89 17.29
N GLU A 73 13.98 3.42 18.43
CA GLU A 73 15.27 4.12 18.48
C GLU A 73 16.37 3.13 18.09
N THR A 74 17.39 3.56 17.32
CA THR A 74 18.63 2.77 17.21
C THR A 74 19.23 2.58 18.61
N PRO A 75 19.89 1.45 18.91
CA PRO A 75 20.29 1.09 20.28
C PRO A 75 21.44 1.96 20.82
N THR A 76 21.10 3.17 21.23
CA THR A 76 21.92 4.12 21.99
C THR A 76 21.31 4.44 23.36
N THR A 77 20.00 4.25 23.53
CA THR A 77 19.25 4.42 24.77
C THR A 77 18.28 3.25 25.03
N PRO A 78 18.53 2.37 26.03
CA PRO A 78 17.69 1.19 26.29
C PRO A 78 16.35 1.50 26.98
N GLU A 79 16.04 2.77 27.26
CA GLU A 79 14.87 3.18 28.09
C GLU A 79 13.62 3.56 27.28
N LYS A 80 13.68 3.60 25.94
CA LYS A 80 12.58 4.07 25.07
C LYS A 80 12.33 3.17 23.88
N ASP A 81 11.91 1.95 24.17
CA ASP A 81 11.36 1.09 23.13
C ASP A 81 9.94 1.58 22.75
N TYR A 82 9.83 2.27 21.61
CA TYR A 82 8.55 2.68 21.01
C TYR A 82 7.86 1.50 20.31
N SER A 83 7.86 0.32 20.94
CA SER A 83 7.42 -0.97 20.37
C SER A 83 5.93 -1.08 20.07
N ASN A 84 5.15 -0.03 20.30
CA ASN A 84 3.74 0.07 19.95
C ASN A 84 3.58 0.52 18.49
N TRP A 85 2.55 -0.01 17.84
CA TRP A 85 2.15 0.41 16.50
C TRP A 85 1.65 1.86 16.50
N LEU A 86 2.22 2.69 15.63
CA LEU A 86 1.77 4.05 15.36
C LEU A 86 0.55 3.99 14.43
N MET A 87 -0.53 4.69 14.80
CA MET A 87 -1.76 4.76 14.01
C MET A 87 -1.93 6.12 13.32
N GLN A 88 -1.43 7.20 13.92
CA GLN A 88 -1.58 8.58 13.42
C GLN A 88 -0.28 9.37 13.53
N PRO A 89 -0.05 10.39 12.68
CA PRO A 89 1.12 11.27 12.77
C PRO A 89 1.22 12.06 14.08
N SER A 90 0.14 12.11 14.89
CA SER A 90 0.14 12.63 16.26
C SER A 90 0.73 11.66 17.28
N ASP A 91 0.66 10.36 17.01
CA ASP A 91 1.12 9.28 17.90
C ASP A 91 2.63 9.06 17.75
N TYR A 92 3.21 9.63 16.70
CA TYR A 92 4.64 9.81 16.58
C TYR A 92 5.18 10.35 17.90
N PRO A 93 6.28 9.80 18.45
CA PRO A 93 7.08 10.61 19.35
C PRO A 93 7.36 11.92 18.63
N LYS A 94 7.27 13.05 19.34
CA LYS A 94 7.44 14.44 18.82
C LYS A 94 8.78 14.70 18.09
N TYR A 95 9.57 13.64 17.97
CA TYR A 95 10.94 13.47 17.60
C TYR A 95 11.14 12.13 16.85
N VAL A 96 10.30 11.78 15.86
CA VAL A 96 10.77 10.92 14.75
C VAL A 96 11.88 11.70 14.05
N ARG A 97 13.09 11.49 14.56
CA ARG A 97 14.33 12.17 14.20
C ARG A 97 15.17 11.21 13.39
N THR A 98 16.12 11.78 12.65
CA THR A 98 17.30 11.08 12.16
C THR A 98 17.90 10.23 13.30
N GLY A 99 17.94 8.91 13.13
CA GLY A 99 18.36 7.94 14.17
C GLY A 99 17.25 7.02 14.72
N MET A 100 16.00 7.15 14.28
CA MET A 100 15.00 6.08 14.44
C MET A 100 15.03 5.11 13.26
N SER A 101 14.61 3.86 13.48
CA SER A 101 14.56 2.83 12.45
C SER A 101 13.20 2.15 12.37
N LEU A 102 12.66 2.02 11.16
CA LEU A 102 11.39 1.36 10.86
C LEU A 102 11.57 -0.16 10.91
N ARG A 103 10.77 -0.84 11.74
CA ARG A 103 10.88 -2.28 12.01
C ARG A 103 9.78 -3.10 11.38
N GLU A 104 8.54 -2.66 11.53
CA GLU A 104 7.37 -3.39 11.05
C GLU A 104 6.39 -2.42 10.38
N VAL A 105 5.79 -2.86 9.26
CA VAL A 105 4.83 -2.09 8.47
C VAL A 105 3.60 -2.94 8.19
N ASN A 106 2.42 -2.39 8.42
CA ASN A 106 1.16 -2.94 7.93
C ASN A 106 0.48 -1.93 7.01
N LEU A 107 0.22 -2.33 5.78
CA LEU A 107 -0.50 -1.56 4.76
C LEU A 107 -1.70 -2.36 4.22
N ASP A 108 -2.29 -3.23 5.04
CA ASP A 108 -3.34 -4.14 4.60
C ASP A 108 -4.57 -3.38 4.08
N LYS A 109 -5.03 -3.75 2.88
CA LYS A 109 -6.19 -3.16 2.17
C LYS A 109 -6.02 -1.69 1.83
N VAL A 110 -4.78 -1.20 1.74
CA VAL A 110 -4.44 0.17 1.38
C VAL A 110 -4.15 0.28 -0.13
N THR A 111 -4.43 1.45 -0.71
CA THR A 111 -4.21 1.73 -2.15
C THR A 111 -2.73 2.07 -2.45
N VAL A 112 -1.81 1.18 -2.10
CA VAL A 112 -0.37 1.32 -2.44
C VAL A 112 -0.10 0.75 -3.84
N THR A 113 0.72 1.45 -4.62
CA THR A 113 1.18 1.03 -5.96
C THR A 113 2.67 0.71 -5.97
N ASP A 114 3.18 0.10 -7.04
CA ASP A 114 4.62 -0.17 -7.21
C ASP A 114 5.49 1.11 -7.08
N MET A 115 5.01 2.27 -7.54
CA MET A 115 5.68 3.57 -7.30
C MET A 115 5.73 3.94 -5.81
N GLY A 116 4.69 3.60 -5.04
CA GLY A 116 4.68 3.79 -3.59
C GLY A 116 5.65 2.86 -2.85
N MET A 117 6.05 1.74 -3.46
CA MET A 117 7.03 0.82 -2.87
C MET A 117 8.45 1.40 -2.84
N GLU A 118 8.74 2.45 -3.60
CA GLU A 118 10.04 3.15 -3.54
C GLU A 118 10.38 3.68 -2.14
N HIS A 119 9.36 4.03 -1.34
CA HIS A 119 9.53 4.42 0.06
C HIS A 119 10.19 3.33 0.92
N PHE A 120 10.12 2.06 0.53
CA PHE A 120 10.65 0.93 1.31
C PHE A 120 12.06 0.50 0.92
N ARG A 121 12.76 1.24 0.05
CA ARG A 121 14.19 1.02 -0.24
C ARG A 121 15.10 1.42 0.92
N ASN A 122 16.22 0.73 1.06
CA ASN A 122 17.33 1.07 1.96
C ASN A 122 16.94 1.16 3.46
N LEU A 123 15.89 0.47 3.87
CA LEU A 123 15.45 0.36 5.26
C LEU A 123 16.26 -0.71 5.98
N SER A 124 17.46 -0.32 6.41
CA SER A 124 18.45 -1.19 7.06
C SER A 124 17.93 -1.98 8.28
N GLY A 125 16.83 -1.52 8.90
CA GLY A 125 16.22 -2.12 10.07
C GLY A 125 14.87 -2.82 9.86
N LEU A 126 14.29 -2.82 8.66
CA LEU A 126 12.95 -3.36 8.39
C LEU A 126 12.96 -4.90 8.50
N MET A 127 12.12 -5.44 9.38
CA MET A 127 11.99 -6.88 9.64
C MET A 127 10.71 -7.49 9.08
N SER A 128 9.60 -6.73 9.04
CA SER A 128 8.29 -7.24 8.61
C SER A 128 7.53 -6.22 7.78
N ILE A 129 6.90 -6.65 6.69
CA ILE A 129 5.94 -5.86 5.93
C ILE A 129 4.72 -6.69 5.53
N SER A 130 3.54 -6.11 5.70
CA SER A 130 2.27 -6.69 5.26
C SER A 130 1.61 -5.78 4.22
N LEU A 131 1.32 -6.35 3.05
CA LEU A 131 0.70 -5.70 1.88
C LEU A 131 -0.58 -6.45 1.48
N LYS A 132 -1.29 -7.03 2.45
CA LYS A 132 -2.40 -7.93 2.19
C LYS A 132 -3.55 -7.19 1.51
N SER A 133 -4.10 -7.77 0.43
CA SER A 133 -5.12 -7.12 -0.40
C SER A 133 -4.68 -5.83 -1.12
N CYS A 134 -3.37 -5.55 -1.24
CA CYS A 134 -2.85 -4.41 -2.00
C CYS A 134 -2.78 -4.72 -3.51
N LYS A 135 -3.90 -4.55 -4.20
CA LYS A 135 -4.10 -5.01 -5.60
C LYS A 135 -3.31 -4.24 -6.66
N TYR A 136 -2.64 -3.14 -6.31
CA TYR A 136 -1.80 -2.38 -7.24
C TYR A 136 -0.30 -2.62 -7.03
N ILE A 137 0.05 -3.64 -6.22
CA ILE A 137 1.41 -4.16 -6.08
C ILE A 137 1.62 -5.34 -7.03
N THR A 138 2.73 -5.30 -7.75
CA THR A 138 3.17 -6.32 -8.70
C THR A 138 4.61 -6.76 -8.39
N ASP A 139 5.19 -7.51 -9.32
CA ASP A 139 6.59 -7.94 -9.29
C ASP A 139 7.58 -6.78 -9.21
N GLU A 140 7.23 -5.59 -9.74
CA GLU A 140 8.10 -4.41 -9.73
C GLU A 140 8.24 -3.84 -8.31
N GLY A 141 7.13 -3.65 -7.58
CA GLY A 141 7.12 -3.19 -6.19
C GLY A 141 7.88 -4.10 -5.22
N MET A 142 7.98 -5.40 -5.54
CA MET A 142 8.81 -6.34 -4.80
C MET A 142 10.31 -6.10 -4.99
N ASP A 143 10.75 -5.65 -6.17
CA ASP A 143 12.17 -5.39 -6.41
C ASP A 143 12.65 -4.15 -5.64
N TYR A 144 11.80 -3.12 -5.48
CA TYR A 144 12.06 -2.00 -4.55
C TYR A 144 12.22 -2.47 -3.10
N LEU A 145 11.36 -3.39 -2.63
CA LEU A 145 11.37 -3.89 -1.25
C LEU A 145 12.60 -4.74 -0.90
N LEU A 146 13.20 -5.41 -1.88
CA LEU A 146 14.42 -6.21 -1.70
C LEU A 146 15.70 -5.36 -1.70
N GLU A 147 15.63 -4.12 -2.19
CA GLU A 147 16.80 -3.25 -2.36
C GLU A 147 17.16 -2.54 -1.06
N GLY A 148 18.21 -3.05 -0.39
CA GLY A 148 18.81 -2.41 0.80
C GLY A 148 18.17 -2.79 2.14
N ASN A 149 17.39 -3.89 2.19
CA ASN A 149 16.67 -4.34 3.39
C ASN A 149 17.22 -5.69 3.95
N PRO A 150 18.47 -5.73 4.48
CA PRO A 150 19.19 -6.97 4.80
C PRO A 150 18.62 -7.78 5.99
N VAL A 151 17.79 -7.15 6.84
CA VAL A 151 17.20 -7.78 8.03
C VAL A 151 15.74 -8.17 7.86
N LEU A 152 15.20 -8.09 6.64
CA LEU A 152 13.82 -8.48 6.34
C LEU A 152 13.61 -9.98 6.65
N ARG A 153 12.51 -10.30 7.32
CA ARG A 153 12.15 -11.66 7.78
C ARG A 153 10.74 -12.08 7.41
N THR A 154 9.80 -11.15 7.26
CA THR A 154 8.41 -11.47 6.93
C THR A 154 7.89 -10.55 5.84
N ILE A 155 7.26 -11.15 4.83
CA ILE A 155 6.57 -10.46 3.73
C ILE A 155 5.19 -11.12 3.57
N ASP A 156 4.10 -10.40 3.86
CA ASP A 156 2.74 -10.83 3.48
C ASP A 156 2.30 -10.11 2.21
N ILE A 157 2.00 -10.89 1.18
CA ILE A 157 1.55 -10.46 -0.15
C ILE A 157 0.31 -11.26 -0.60
N SER A 158 -0.51 -11.77 0.32
CA SER A 158 -1.82 -12.36 0.01
C SER A 158 -2.77 -11.36 -0.66
N ASP A 159 -3.57 -11.79 -1.64
CA ASP A 159 -4.51 -10.97 -2.43
C ASP A 159 -3.84 -9.76 -3.12
N THR A 160 -2.58 -9.94 -3.58
CA THR A 160 -1.84 -8.99 -4.43
C THR A 160 -1.72 -9.49 -5.88
N ASN A 161 -1.21 -8.65 -6.79
CA ASN A 161 -0.94 -9.02 -8.18
C ASN A 161 0.51 -9.52 -8.41
N VAL A 162 1.23 -9.91 -7.36
CA VAL A 162 2.57 -10.51 -7.46
C VAL A 162 2.47 -11.91 -8.09
N THR A 163 3.27 -12.14 -9.13
CA THR A 163 3.21 -13.38 -9.91
C THR A 163 3.63 -14.60 -9.09
N PRO A 164 3.14 -15.81 -9.41
CA PRO A 164 3.62 -17.04 -8.78
C PRO A 164 5.14 -17.20 -8.89
N ALA A 165 5.74 -16.82 -10.03
CA ALA A 165 7.17 -16.90 -10.25
C ALA A 165 7.98 -15.99 -9.31
N LYS A 166 7.51 -14.76 -9.04
CA LYS A 166 8.13 -13.87 -8.05
C LYS A 166 7.87 -14.36 -6.62
N ARG A 167 6.68 -14.88 -6.31
CA ARG A 167 6.41 -15.52 -5.00
C ARG A 167 7.37 -16.68 -4.72
N ASP A 168 7.65 -17.51 -5.72
CA ASP A 168 8.58 -18.64 -5.61
C ASP A 168 10.05 -18.22 -5.56
N SER A 169 10.43 -17.07 -6.12
CA SER A 169 11.79 -16.52 -5.95
C SER A 169 11.97 -15.89 -4.57
N LEU A 170 10.96 -15.15 -4.08
CA LEU A 170 10.95 -14.59 -2.71
C LEU A 170 11.05 -15.71 -1.65
N LYS A 171 10.34 -16.83 -1.82
CA LYS A 171 10.39 -18.00 -0.93
C LYS A 171 11.75 -18.72 -0.89
N LYS A 172 12.66 -18.42 -1.83
CA LYS A 172 14.04 -18.95 -1.84
C LYS A 172 15.04 -18.03 -1.14
N LEU A 173 14.62 -16.86 -0.66
CA LEU A 173 15.48 -15.95 0.09
C LEU A 173 15.73 -16.50 1.50
N ASN A 174 17.00 -16.65 1.86
CA ASN A 174 17.39 -17.22 3.15
C ASN A 174 16.90 -16.36 4.32
N GLY A 175 16.10 -16.96 5.22
CA GLY A 175 15.58 -16.30 6.41
C GLY A 175 14.37 -15.40 6.17
N VAL A 176 13.78 -15.38 4.97
CA VAL A 176 12.53 -14.67 4.67
C VAL A 176 11.36 -15.64 4.64
N THR A 177 10.32 -15.34 5.42
CA THR A 177 9.03 -16.02 5.41
C THR A 177 8.07 -15.22 4.54
N VAL A 178 7.57 -15.85 3.46
CA VAL A 178 6.63 -15.22 2.52
C VAL A 178 5.25 -15.82 2.70
N ILE A 179 4.30 -14.99 3.12
CA ILE A 179 2.89 -15.34 3.22
C ILE A 179 2.24 -14.98 1.88
N SER A 180 1.57 -15.95 1.28
CA SER A 180 0.81 -15.80 0.03
C SER A 180 -0.37 -16.74 0.02
N ASP A 181 -1.31 -16.47 -0.88
CA ASP A 181 -2.32 -17.44 -1.33
C ASP A 181 -1.66 -18.62 -2.08
#